data_AF-S5DXK0-F1
#
_entry.id   AF-S5DXK0-F1
#
_cell.length_a   1.000
_cell.length_b   1.000
_cell.length_c   1.000
_cell.angle_alpha   90.00
_cell.angle_beta   90.00
_cell.angle_gamma   90.00
#
_symmetry.space_group_name_H-M   'P 1'
#
loop_
_entity.id
_entity.type
_entity.pdbx_description
1 polymer ?
#
loop_
_entity_poly.entity_id
_entity_poly.type
_entity_poly.pdbx_seq_one_letter_code
_entity_poly.pdbx_strand_id
1 'polypeptide(L)'
;YWHYHDHVVGTYHGTEGIRNGLYRAVVVRLAGDILPDRQLTIVINDMTIDNLRGHSGPDIRATVRDRVEIISITHGGYYHTFHLHGHRWADSRTGLLEGPRSVSRIIANQICGRADSFDFQILAGENVAASAWMYHCHVQSH
;
A
#
# COMPACT_ATOMS: atom_id res chain seq x y z
N TYR A 1 6.61 9.01 0.82
CA TYR A 1 5.26 8.86 0.25
C TYR A 1 4.28 9.29 1.30
N TRP A 2 3.19 9.93 0.87
CA TRP A 2 2.38 10.74 1.76
C TRP A 2 0.91 10.52 1.47
N HIS A 3 0.07 11.09 2.32
CA HIS A 3 -1.38 11.12 2.13
C HIS A 3 -1.93 12.42 2.69
N TYR A 4 -3.15 12.76 2.29
CA TYR A 4 -3.95 13.78 2.93
C TYR A 4 -5.26 13.16 3.43
N HIS A 5 -5.83 13.76 4.47
CA HIS A 5 -7.13 13.37 4.99
C HIS A 5 -7.82 14.56 5.68
N ASP A 6 -9.11 14.41 5.94
CA ASP A 6 -9.87 15.34 6.77
C ASP A 6 -9.38 15.36 8.23
N HIS A 7 -9.51 16.50 8.90
CA HIS A 7 -9.09 16.67 10.29
C HIS A 7 -10.17 17.27 11.21
N VAL A 8 -11.40 17.50 10.71
CA VAL A 8 -12.43 18.22 11.49
C VAL A 8 -13.80 17.56 11.50
N VAL A 9 -14.07 16.59 10.62
CA VAL A 9 -15.38 15.90 10.59
C VAL A 9 -15.46 14.90 11.74
N GLY A 10 -16.46 15.11 12.60
CA GLY A 10 -16.78 14.26 13.75
C GLY A 10 -15.97 14.58 15.02
N THR A 11 -14.66 14.74 14.91
CA THR A 11 -13.78 15.09 16.03
C THR A 11 -12.74 16.13 15.61
N TYR A 12 -12.02 16.72 16.58
CA TYR A 12 -10.86 17.58 16.32
C TYR A 12 -9.67 16.89 15.63
N HIS A 13 -9.79 15.58 15.36
CA HIS A 13 -8.81 14.76 14.65
C HIS A 13 -9.43 14.04 13.45
N GLY A 14 -10.59 14.52 12.93
CA GLY A 14 -11.19 14.04 11.69
C GLY A 14 -11.65 12.57 11.71
N THR A 15 -11.96 12.01 12.87
CA THR A 15 -12.24 10.57 13.01
C THR A 15 -13.37 10.09 12.11
N GLU A 16 -14.47 10.84 12.02
CA GLU A 16 -15.59 10.48 11.13
C GLU A 16 -15.26 10.79 9.67
N GLY A 17 -14.48 11.83 9.39
CA GLY A 17 -14.03 12.12 8.02
C GLY A 17 -13.21 10.98 7.44
N ILE A 18 -12.19 10.54 8.16
CA ILE A 18 -11.36 9.38 7.81
C ILE A 18 -12.21 8.13 7.67
N ARG A 19 -13.06 7.83 8.67
CA ARG A 19 -13.94 6.65 8.63
C ARG A 19 -14.85 6.66 7.39
N ASN A 20 -15.30 7.82 6.95
CA ASN A 20 -16.19 7.98 5.80
C ASN A 20 -15.48 8.16 4.46
N GLY A 21 -14.14 7.99 4.40
CA GLY A 21 -13.42 7.97 3.12
C GLY A 21 -12.76 9.28 2.72
N LEU A 22 -12.67 10.28 3.61
CA LEU A 22 -11.95 11.53 3.34
C LEU A 22 -10.44 11.36 3.52
N TYR A 23 -9.83 10.53 2.67
CA TYR A 23 -8.39 10.30 2.61
C TYR A 23 -7.94 10.08 1.16
N ARG A 24 -6.67 10.35 0.85
CA ARG A 24 -6.06 9.99 -0.44
C ARG A 24 -4.54 10.02 -0.42
N ALA A 25 -3.93 9.28 -1.34
CA ALA A 25 -2.49 9.29 -1.56
C ALA A 25 -1.95 10.60 -2.15
N VAL A 26 -0.71 10.92 -1.80
CA VAL A 26 0.12 11.97 -2.37
C VAL A 26 1.51 11.41 -2.67
N VAL A 27 1.94 11.50 -3.93
CA VAL A 27 3.27 11.06 -4.36
C VAL A 27 4.10 12.28 -4.75
N VAL A 28 5.22 12.47 -4.07
CA VAL A 28 6.24 13.47 -4.39
C VAL A 28 7.48 12.72 -4.85
N ARG A 29 7.92 12.97 -6.08
CA ARG A 29 9.04 12.25 -6.71
C ARG A 29 10.30 13.10 -6.69
N LEU A 30 11.43 12.43 -6.47
CA LEU A 30 12.75 13.01 -6.75
C LEU A 30 13.02 12.96 -8.25
N ALA A 31 13.85 13.88 -8.74
CA ALA A 31 14.32 13.83 -10.11
C ALA A 31 15.03 12.50 -10.38
N GLY A 32 14.63 11.80 -11.45
CA GLY A 32 15.17 10.48 -11.80
C GLY A 32 14.46 9.29 -11.14
N ASP A 33 13.46 9.50 -10.27
CA ASP A 33 12.63 8.40 -9.78
C ASP A 33 11.93 7.69 -10.96
N ILE A 34 11.94 6.36 -10.92
CA ILE A 34 11.31 5.53 -11.94
C ILE A 34 9.79 5.72 -11.87
N LEU A 35 9.16 5.98 -13.01
CA LEU A 35 7.71 6.08 -13.13
C LEU A 35 7.09 4.70 -13.36
N PRO A 36 5.91 4.42 -12.76
CA PRO A 36 5.21 3.17 -12.99
C PRO A 36 4.31 3.23 -14.23
N ASP A 37 3.98 2.06 -14.79
CA ASP A 37 2.96 1.88 -15.82
C ASP A 37 1.54 1.93 -15.23
N ARG A 38 1.44 1.57 -13.94
CA ARG A 38 0.21 1.53 -13.15
C ARG A 38 0.50 2.04 -11.74
N GLN A 39 -0.32 2.96 -11.25
CA GLN A 39 -0.27 3.42 -9.86
C GLN A 39 -1.61 3.10 -9.20
N LEU A 40 -1.53 2.50 -8.01
CA LEU A 40 -2.67 2.04 -7.25
C LEU A 40 -2.53 2.48 -5.80
N THR A 41 -3.65 2.77 -5.16
CA THR A 41 -3.69 3.08 -3.74
C THR A 41 -4.51 1.99 -3.06
N ILE A 42 -4.00 1.48 -1.94
CA ILE A 42 -4.69 0.55 -1.06
C ILE A 42 -4.73 1.21 0.32
N VAL A 43 -5.93 1.50 0.82
CA VAL A 43 -6.12 2.07 2.14
C VAL A 43 -6.76 1.04 3.05
N ILE A 44 -6.03 0.61 4.07
CA ILE A 44 -6.60 -0.20 5.14
C ILE A 44 -7.19 0.77 6.17
N ASN A 45 -8.52 0.88 6.20
CA ASN A 45 -9.24 1.77 7.10
C ASN A 45 -10.10 0.96 8.06
N ASP A 46 -9.73 0.92 9.33
CA ASP A 46 -10.29 -0.03 10.30
C ASP A 46 -10.25 -1.46 9.72
N MET A 47 -11.39 -2.12 9.57
CA MET A 47 -11.51 -3.50 9.05
C MET A 47 -11.95 -3.54 7.58
N THR A 48 -11.60 -2.51 6.81
CA THR A 48 -11.97 -2.37 5.41
C THR A 48 -10.76 -2.05 4.54
N ILE A 49 -10.87 -2.39 3.27
CA ILE A 49 -9.92 -1.96 2.24
C ILE A 49 -10.67 -0.98 1.33
N ASP A 50 -10.18 0.25 1.23
CA ASP A 50 -10.82 1.35 0.48
C ASP A 50 -12.30 1.55 0.84
N ASN A 51 -12.63 1.37 2.13
CA ASN A 51 -14.00 1.38 2.67
C ASN A 51 -14.94 0.27 2.12
N LEU A 52 -14.42 -0.69 1.34
CA LEU A 52 -15.14 -1.89 0.94
C LEU A 52 -15.12 -2.92 2.07
N ARG A 53 -16.26 -3.55 2.32
CA ARG A 53 -16.49 -4.40 3.51
C ARG A 53 -16.37 -5.88 3.16
N GLY A 54 -15.83 -6.67 4.08
CA GLY A 54 -15.70 -8.12 3.91
C GLY A 54 -14.87 -8.48 2.67
N HIS A 55 -15.22 -9.58 2.00
CA HIS A 55 -14.48 -10.11 0.84
C HIS A 55 -14.82 -9.39 -0.49
N SER A 56 -14.97 -8.07 -0.45
CA SER A 56 -15.28 -7.25 -1.63
C SER A 56 -14.20 -6.24 -1.97
N GLY A 57 -12.97 -6.46 -1.46
CA GLY A 57 -11.81 -5.62 -1.73
C GLY A 57 -11.54 -5.46 -3.23
N PRO A 58 -10.85 -4.38 -3.64
CA PRO A 58 -10.65 -4.12 -5.05
C PRO A 58 -9.68 -5.14 -5.67
N ASP A 59 -10.10 -5.73 -6.79
CA ASP A 59 -9.20 -6.48 -7.65
C ASP A 59 -8.29 -5.53 -8.43
N ILE A 60 -7.00 -5.81 -8.40
CA ILE A 60 -5.99 -5.09 -9.17
C ILE A 60 -5.61 -5.93 -10.38
N ARG A 61 -5.59 -5.32 -11.57
CA ARG A 61 -5.18 -5.99 -12.82
C ARG A 61 -3.92 -5.36 -13.38
N ALA A 62 -2.94 -6.20 -13.69
CA ALA A 62 -1.71 -5.85 -14.36
C ALA A 62 -1.31 -6.98 -15.34
N THR A 63 -0.56 -6.62 -16.38
CA THR A 63 0.07 -7.59 -17.28
C THR A 63 1.43 -7.98 -16.73
N VAL A 64 1.86 -9.22 -16.98
CA VAL A 64 3.19 -9.68 -16.57
C VAL A 64 4.25 -8.72 -17.10
N ARG A 65 5.13 -8.26 -16.19
CA ARG A 65 6.19 -7.24 -16.35
C ARG A 65 5.73 -5.78 -16.36
N ASP A 66 4.44 -5.49 -16.20
CA ASP A 66 4.03 -4.12 -15.88
C ASP A 66 4.74 -3.66 -14.61
N ARG A 67 5.26 -2.44 -14.62
CA ARG A 67 5.76 -1.76 -13.43
C ARG A 67 4.59 -1.19 -12.65
N VAL A 68 4.26 -1.83 -11.55
CA VAL A 68 3.12 -1.45 -10.71
C VAL A 68 3.63 -0.78 -9.44
N GLU A 69 3.19 0.45 -9.20
CA GLU A 69 3.38 1.16 -7.94
C GLU A 69 2.14 0.97 -7.05
N ILE A 70 2.37 0.49 -5.84
CA ILE A 70 1.34 0.30 -4.82
C ILE A 70 1.64 1.27 -3.69
N ILE A 71 0.68 2.13 -3.38
CA ILE A 71 0.72 3.06 -2.25
C ILE A 71 -0.19 2.50 -1.17
N SER A 72 0.40 2.11 -0.03
CA SER A 72 -0.34 1.58 1.11
C SER A 72 -0.49 2.67 2.17
N ILE A 73 -1.73 2.93 2.60
CA ILE A 73 -2.06 3.87 3.67
C ILE A 73 -2.86 3.12 4.73
N THR A 74 -2.62 3.39 6.00
CA THR A 74 -3.39 2.78 7.09
C THR A 74 -4.07 3.85 7.94
N HIS A 75 -5.35 3.64 8.24
CA HIS A 75 -6.20 4.51 9.02
C HIS A 75 -7.07 3.72 10.02
N GLY A 76 -7.71 4.42 10.95
CA GLY A 76 -8.62 3.81 11.91
C GLY A 76 -7.97 3.43 13.25
N GLY A 77 -8.57 2.46 13.93
CA GLY A 77 -8.27 2.05 15.30
C GLY A 77 -7.24 0.93 15.45
N TYR A 78 -6.89 0.23 14.37
CA TYR A 78 -6.13 -1.03 14.42
C TYR A 78 -4.75 -0.89 13.78
N TYR A 79 -3.84 -1.79 14.18
CA TYR A 79 -2.63 -2.06 13.42
C TYR A 79 -2.89 -3.21 12.44
N HIS A 80 -2.12 -3.25 11.36
CA HIS A 80 -2.23 -4.24 10.31
C HIS A 80 -0.85 -4.73 9.88
N THR A 81 -0.81 -5.83 9.13
CA THR A 81 0.37 -6.27 8.39
C THR A 81 -0.01 -6.43 6.92
N PHE A 82 0.43 -5.50 6.06
CA PHE A 82 0.16 -5.59 4.63
C PHE A 82 1.04 -6.67 4.01
N HIS A 83 0.43 -7.68 3.38
CA HIS A 83 1.11 -8.76 2.70
C HIS A 83 0.69 -8.88 1.23
N LEU A 84 1.65 -9.17 0.35
CA LEU A 84 1.44 -9.43 -1.06
C LEU A 84 2.09 -10.76 -1.47
N HIS A 85 1.30 -11.67 -2.01
CA HIS A 85 1.75 -12.98 -2.47
C HIS A 85 2.60 -12.84 -3.74
N GLY A 86 3.60 -13.72 -3.90
CA GLY A 86 4.41 -13.83 -5.12
C GLY A 86 5.36 -12.66 -5.39
N HIS A 87 5.28 -11.57 -4.61
CA HIS A 87 6.07 -10.36 -4.83
C HIS A 87 6.76 -9.91 -3.54
N ARG A 88 7.77 -9.06 -3.69
CA ARG A 88 8.54 -8.49 -2.59
C ARG A 88 9.08 -7.12 -2.99
N TRP A 89 9.43 -6.30 -2.01
CA TRP A 89 10.00 -4.96 -2.21
C TRP A 89 11.09 -4.69 -1.18
N ALA A 90 11.88 -3.64 -1.40
CA ALA A 90 12.82 -3.14 -0.41
C ALA A 90 12.10 -2.24 0.59
N ASP A 91 12.36 -2.42 1.89
CA ASP A 91 11.93 -1.52 2.95
C ASP A 91 12.79 -0.24 2.91
N SER A 92 12.46 0.63 1.96
CA SER A 92 13.19 1.83 1.60
C SER A 92 12.21 2.89 1.09
N ARG A 93 12.72 4.08 0.76
CA ARG A 93 11.89 5.16 0.23
C ARG A 93 11.06 4.69 -0.97
N THR A 94 11.63 4.03 -1.98
CA THR A 94 10.99 3.75 -3.28
C THR A 94 10.48 2.31 -3.43
N GLY A 95 10.65 1.47 -2.42
CA GLY A 95 10.43 0.03 -2.57
C GLY A 95 11.51 -0.70 -3.38
N LEU A 96 12.55 0.00 -3.84
CA LEU A 96 13.63 -0.55 -4.66
C LEU A 96 14.96 -0.47 -3.91
N LEU A 97 15.88 -1.41 -4.18
CA LEU A 97 17.26 -1.29 -3.76
C LEU A 97 17.96 -0.24 -4.64
N GLU A 98 18.66 0.72 -4.02
CA GLU A 98 19.44 1.74 -4.75
C GLU A 98 20.67 1.16 -5.47
N GLY A 99 21.07 -0.07 -5.12
CA GLY A 99 22.16 -0.78 -5.75
C GLY A 99 22.72 -1.90 -4.87
N PRO A 100 23.83 -2.54 -5.27
CA PRO A 100 24.40 -3.72 -4.60
C PRO A 100 24.86 -3.49 -3.15
N ARG A 101 25.01 -2.23 -2.73
CA ARG A 101 25.40 -1.85 -1.36
C ARG A 101 24.21 -1.44 -0.49
N SER A 102 22.98 -1.48 -1.02
CA SER A 102 21.79 -1.16 -0.23
C SER A 102 21.64 -2.17 0.90
N VAL A 103 21.38 -1.66 2.11
CA VAL A 103 21.18 -2.46 3.33
C VAL A 103 19.71 -2.60 3.71
N SER A 104 18.80 -2.05 2.91
CA SER A 104 17.37 -2.19 3.11
C SER A 104 16.97 -3.65 3.08
N ARG A 105 16.09 -4.03 4.01
CA ARG A 105 15.52 -5.39 4.04
C ARG A 105 14.65 -5.59 2.81
N ILE A 106 14.69 -6.79 2.24
CA ILE A 106 13.70 -7.21 1.24
C ILE A 106 12.56 -7.92 1.97
N ILE A 107 11.35 -7.42 1.80
CA ILE A 107 10.16 -7.85 2.54
C ILE A 107 9.00 -8.11 1.58
N ALA A 108 8.06 -8.94 2.03
CA ALA A 108 6.75 -9.11 1.40
C ALA A 108 5.61 -8.82 2.38
N ASN A 109 5.94 -8.45 3.62
CA ASN A 109 5.01 -8.20 4.71
C ASN A 109 5.51 -7.04 5.57
N GLN A 110 4.66 -6.04 5.83
CA GLN A 110 5.01 -4.86 6.60
C GLN A 110 3.93 -4.51 7.62
N ILE A 111 4.31 -4.42 8.90
CA ILE A 111 3.42 -3.88 9.93
C ILE A 111 3.20 -2.39 9.69
N CYS A 112 1.96 -1.93 9.86
CA CYS A 112 1.55 -0.55 9.69
C CYS A 112 0.44 -0.20 10.68
N GLY A 113 0.46 1.03 11.18
CA GLY A 113 -0.51 1.58 12.11
C GLY A 113 -1.20 2.82 11.56
N ARG A 114 -2.03 3.44 12.41
CA ARG A 114 -2.78 4.65 12.05
C ARG A 114 -1.86 5.73 11.49
N ALA A 115 -2.25 6.27 10.34
CA ALA A 115 -1.60 7.32 9.57
C ALA A 115 -0.25 6.93 8.95
N ASP A 116 0.19 5.68 9.03
CA ASP A 116 1.34 5.22 8.27
C ASP A 116 1.03 5.21 6.77
N SER A 117 2.02 5.61 5.98
CA SER A 117 2.02 5.42 4.54
C SER A 117 3.38 5.03 4.03
N PHE A 118 3.40 4.05 3.13
CA PHE A 118 4.58 3.62 2.39
C PHE A 118 4.14 3.25 0.98
N ASP A 119 5.11 3.09 0.09
CA ASP A 119 4.85 2.58 -1.24
C ASP A 119 5.98 1.64 -1.66
N PHE A 120 5.76 1.02 -2.81
CA PHE A 120 6.81 0.30 -3.50
C PHE A 120 6.42 0.07 -4.95
N GLN A 121 7.43 -0.22 -5.77
CA GLN A 121 7.22 -0.71 -7.12
C GLN A 121 7.62 -2.17 -7.26
N ILE A 122 6.81 -2.91 -8.01
CA ILE A 122 7.09 -4.29 -8.42
C ILE A 122 7.06 -4.40 -9.95
N LEU A 123 7.70 -5.43 -10.46
CA LEU A 123 7.40 -5.96 -11.79
C LEU A 123 6.38 -7.08 -11.62
N ALA A 124 5.18 -6.91 -12.19
CA ALA A 124 4.09 -7.85 -12.02
C ALA A 124 4.49 -9.25 -12.54
N GLY A 125 4.35 -10.28 -11.70
CA GLY A 125 4.66 -11.66 -12.07
C GLY A 125 6.15 -11.94 -12.28
N GLU A 126 7.06 -11.06 -11.83
CA GLU A 126 8.51 -11.29 -11.94
C GLU A 126 8.92 -12.60 -11.27
N ASN A 127 9.40 -13.54 -12.06
CA ASN A 127 9.83 -14.88 -11.64
C ASN A 127 8.75 -15.75 -10.97
N VAL A 128 7.48 -15.34 -11.02
CA VAL A 128 6.33 -16.10 -10.47
C VAL A 128 5.20 -16.34 -11.47
N ALA A 129 5.24 -15.69 -12.64
CA ALA A 129 4.25 -15.79 -13.72
C ALA A 129 2.88 -15.14 -13.41
N ALA A 130 1.99 -15.17 -14.40
CA ALA A 130 0.63 -14.66 -14.28
C ALA A 130 -0.19 -15.53 -13.32
N SER A 131 -0.93 -14.91 -12.41
CA SER A 131 -1.85 -15.59 -11.50
C SER A 131 -2.79 -14.58 -10.82
N ALA A 132 -3.73 -15.10 -10.02
CA ALA A 132 -4.48 -14.33 -9.03
C ALA A 132 -3.66 -14.27 -7.72
N TRP A 133 -2.72 -13.33 -7.66
CA TRP A 133 -1.87 -13.12 -6.48
C TRP A 133 -2.64 -12.33 -5.41
N MET A 134 -2.83 -12.94 -4.23
CA MET A 134 -3.54 -12.29 -3.14
C MET A 134 -2.71 -11.16 -2.51
N TYR A 135 -3.39 -10.11 -2.09
CA TYR A 135 -2.91 -9.22 -1.05
C TYR A 135 -3.92 -9.20 0.09
N HIS A 136 -3.45 -9.14 1.33
CA HIS A 136 -4.33 -9.14 2.49
C HIS A 136 -3.61 -8.60 3.73
N CYS A 137 -4.40 -8.28 4.76
CA CYS A 137 -3.87 -8.14 6.10
C CYS A 137 -3.42 -9.53 6.59
N HIS A 138 -2.23 -9.64 7.18
CA HIS A 138 -1.73 -10.93 7.69
C HIS A 138 -2.03 -11.14 9.19
N VAL A 139 -2.76 -10.22 9.83
CA VAL A 139 -3.36 -10.51 11.13
C VAL A 139 -4.49 -11.51 10.90
N GLN A 140 -4.40 -12.69 11.49
CA GLN A 140 -5.23 -13.85 11.10
C GLN A 140 -6.75 -13.64 11.21
N SER A 141 -7.20 -12.76 12.11
CA SER A 141 -8.62 -12.46 12.31
C SER A 141 -9.12 -11.27 11.48
N HIS A 142 -8.23 -10.57 10.79
CA HIS A 142 -8.57 -9.41 9.97
C HIS A 142 -8.97 -9.80 8.55
#